data_AF-A0A382QU21-F1
#
_entry.id   AF-A0A382QU21-F1
#
_cell.length_a   1.000
_cell.length_b   1.000
_cell.length_c   1.000
_cell.angle_alpha   90.00
_cell.angle_beta   90.00
_cell.angle_gamma   90.00
#
_symmetry.space_group_name_H-M   'P 1'
#
loop_
_entity.id
_entity.type
_entity.pdbx_description
1 polymer ?
#
loop_
_entity_poly.entity_id
_entity_poly.type
_entity_poly.pdbx_seq_one_letter_code
_entity_poly.pdbx_strand_id
1 'polypeptide(L)'
;LSLENLDWFKSPVKNFFKHNIKILAKHSSYAKNLTEPLPSSVKVQRTPSGDITIWLNNILIHSKYNPTKEAQLFAENVIPGSQVCVYGFGLGYHINTILERIGPDGFLLVIELNPDLLLAAMSLRNQSKILLDRRLKVVYEANEEIVSTEIAKHMDKMQDSRDKNLEILFHSPSFKCIPPSFP
;
A
#
# COMPACT_ATOMS: atom_id res chain seq x y z
N LEU A 1 31.84 -19.08 18.14
CA LEU A 1 30.41 -18.80 17.91
C LEU A 1 30.03 -19.49 16.60
N SER A 2 29.42 -20.67 16.70
CA SER A 2 29.11 -21.56 15.58
C SER A 2 28.02 -20.99 14.66
N LEU A 3 28.05 -21.44 13.41
CA LEU A 3 27.19 -21.06 12.28
C LEU A 3 25.72 -21.54 12.39
N GLU A 4 25.18 -21.69 13.59
CA GLU A 4 23.84 -22.30 13.81
C GLU A 4 22.73 -21.28 14.14
N ASN A 5 22.99 -19.98 14.10
CA ASN A 5 22.01 -18.95 14.45
C ASN A 5 21.19 -18.36 13.28
N LEU A 6 20.94 -19.10 12.20
CA LEU A 6 20.31 -18.55 10.98
C LEU A 6 19.09 -19.31 10.42
N ASP A 7 18.34 -20.04 11.25
CA ASP A 7 17.11 -20.70 10.82
C ASP A 7 15.79 -19.97 11.15
N TRP A 8 15.83 -18.84 11.87
CA TRP A 8 14.64 -18.02 12.15
C TRP A 8 14.00 -17.39 10.90
N PHE A 9 14.73 -17.33 9.79
CA PHE A 9 14.31 -16.69 8.54
C PHE A 9 13.60 -17.64 7.54
N LYS A 10 13.53 -18.96 7.82
CA LYS A 10 13.01 -19.96 6.87
C LYS A 10 11.52 -20.30 7.02
N SER A 11 10.80 -19.73 7.99
CA SER A 11 9.35 -19.96 8.05
C SER A 11 8.70 -19.41 6.76
N PRO A 12 7.82 -20.17 6.09
CA PRO A 12 7.15 -19.68 4.89
C PRO A 12 6.38 -18.41 5.24
N VAL A 13 6.51 -17.39 4.38
CA VAL A 13 5.71 -16.18 4.54
C VAL A 13 4.25 -16.59 4.40
N LYS A 14 3.45 -16.25 5.40
CA LYS A 14 2.02 -16.56 5.38
C LYS A 14 1.39 -15.84 4.18
N ASN A 15 0.63 -16.59 3.39
CA ASN A 15 -0.08 -16.05 2.24
C ASN A 15 -1.47 -15.53 2.66
N PHE A 16 -1.76 -14.27 2.33
CA PHE A 16 -3.02 -13.59 2.64
C PHE A 16 -3.88 -13.29 1.40
N PHE A 17 -3.41 -13.67 0.21
CA PHE A 17 -3.96 -13.25 -1.08
C PHE A 17 -5.47 -13.46 -1.18
N LYS A 18 -5.96 -14.70 -1.02
CA LYS A 18 -7.39 -15.02 -1.14
C LYS A 18 -8.27 -14.19 -0.21
N HIS A 19 -7.80 -13.94 1.01
CA HIS A 19 -8.54 -13.17 1.99
C HIS A 19 -8.57 -11.69 1.62
N ASN A 20 -7.41 -11.11 1.33
CA ASN A 20 -7.28 -9.70 1.02
C ASN A 20 -7.99 -9.33 -0.30
N ILE A 21 -7.85 -10.14 -1.36
CA ILE A 21 -8.53 -9.90 -2.65
C ILE A 21 -10.04 -9.88 -2.51
N LYS A 22 -10.61 -10.77 -1.68
CA LYS A 22 -12.06 -10.76 -1.40
C LYS A 22 -12.53 -9.42 -0.82
N ILE A 23 -11.70 -8.76 -0.01
CA ILE A 23 -12.01 -7.46 0.57
C ILE A 23 -11.72 -6.35 -0.45
N LEU A 24 -10.57 -6.40 -1.13
CA LEU A 24 -10.13 -5.42 -2.12
C LEU A 24 -11.10 -5.32 -3.31
N ALA A 25 -11.73 -6.43 -3.71
CA ALA A 25 -12.74 -6.46 -4.78
C ALA A 25 -14.00 -5.63 -4.48
N LYS A 26 -14.17 -5.14 -3.24
CA LYS A 26 -15.23 -4.17 -2.89
C LYS A 26 -14.86 -2.74 -3.28
N HIS A 27 -13.57 -2.45 -3.47
CA HIS A 27 -13.07 -1.13 -3.86
C HIS A 27 -13.10 -0.93 -5.38
N SER A 28 -12.90 -2.00 -6.15
CA SER A 28 -12.90 -2.00 -7.61
C SER A 28 -13.15 -3.42 -8.16
N SER A 29 -13.71 -3.53 -9.36
CA SER A 29 -13.86 -4.78 -10.10
C SER A 29 -12.53 -5.34 -10.65
N TYR A 30 -11.48 -4.52 -10.76
CA TYR A 30 -10.16 -4.86 -11.30
C TYR A 30 -9.33 -5.77 -10.40
N ALA A 31 -9.68 -5.90 -9.11
CA ALA A 31 -9.07 -6.89 -8.20
C ALA A 31 -9.03 -8.31 -8.79
N LYS A 32 -9.96 -8.64 -9.70
CA LYS A 32 -10.03 -9.95 -10.35
C LYS A 32 -8.84 -10.23 -11.27
N ASN A 33 -8.08 -9.21 -11.68
CA ASN A 33 -6.95 -9.35 -12.59
C ASN A 33 -5.62 -9.61 -11.87
N LEU A 34 -5.58 -9.43 -10.55
CA LEU A 34 -4.43 -9.85 -9.76
C LEU A 34 -4.46 -11.38 -9.64
N THR A 35 -3.35 -12.03 -9.98
CA THR A 35 -3.23 -13.49 -9.93
C THR A 35 -1.91 -13.90 -9.29
N GLU A 36 -1.95 -15.03 -8.58
CA GLU A 36 -0.74 -15.67 -8.06
C GLU A 36 -0.11 -16.60 -9.10
N PRO A 37 1.20 -16.92 -9.01
CA PRO A 37 2.15 -16.51 -7.97
C PRO A 37 2.71 -15.09 -8.13
N LEU A 38 3.44 -14.61 -7.13
CA LEU A 38 4.24 -13.38 -7.27
C LEU A 38 5.22 -13.50 -8.44
N PRO A 39 5.41 -12.43 -9.22
CA PRO A 39 6.40 -12.43 -10.30
C PRO A 39 7.81 -12.56 -9.73
N SER A 40 8.73 -13.12 -10.52
CA SER A 40 10.14 -13.32 -10.13
C SER A 40 10.91 -12.02 -9.87
N SER A 41 10.37 -10.89 -10.37
CA SER A 41 10.84 -9.53 -10.09
C SER A 41 10.68 -9.13 -8.62
N VAL A 42 9.77 -9.78 -7.88
CA VAL A 42 9.52 -9.55 -6.45
C VAL A 42 10.38 -10.48 -5.61
N LYS A 43 11.31 -9.90 -4.85
CA LYS A 43 12.15 -10.64 -3.89
C LYS A 43 11.79 -10.23 -2.48
N VAL A 44 11.25 -11.16 -1.70
CA VAL A 44 10.83 -10.91 -0.32
C VAL A 44 12.04 -10.95 0.62
N GLN A 45 12.10 -9.99 1.53
CA GLN A 45 13.14 -9.91 2.55
C GLN A 45 12.50 -9.67 3.93
N ARG A 46 12.85 -10.52 4.90
CA ARG A 46 12.53 -10.26 6.31
C ARG A 46 13.52 -9.25 6.89
N THR A 47 13.03 -8.42 7.79
CA THR A 47 13.79 -7.37 8.46
C THR A 47 14.15 -7.79 9.89
N PRO A 48 15.20 -7.21 10.50
CA PRO A 48 15.52 -7.43 11.91
C PRO A 48 14.37 -7.10 12.87
N SER A 49 13.43 -6.22 12.47
CA SER A 49 12.24 -5.90 13.26
C SER A 49 11.16 -6.98 13.26
N GLY A 50 11.32 -8.06 12.49
CA GLY A 50 10.34 -9.15 12.35
C GLY A 50 9.31 -8.95 11.24
N ASP A 51 9.19 -7.72 10.73
CA ASP A 51 8.41 -7.37 9.55
C ASP A 51 9.11 -7.78 8.24
N ILE A 52 8.41 -7.64 7.11
CA ILE A 52 8.94 -7.87 5.77
C ILE A 52 9.04 -6.59 4.95
N THR A 53 9.93 -6.61 3.98
CA THR A 53 10.00 -5.69 2.84
C THR A 53 10.16 -6.52 1.56
N ILE A 54 10.09 -5.87 0.41
CA ILE A 54 10.38 -6.49 -0.87
C ILE A 54 11.35 -5.63 -1.68
N TRP A 55 12.05 -6.28 -2.60
CA TRP A 55 12.63 -5.65 -3.76
C TRP A 55 11.74 -5.91 -4.96
N LEU A 56 11.43 -4.89 -5.74
CA LEU A 56 10.79 -4.99 -7.05
C LEU A 56 11.71 -4.34 -8.08
N ASN A 57 12.22 -5.11 -9.04
CA ASN A 57 13.15 -4.61 -10.07
C ASN A 57 14.33 -3.83 -9.48
N ASN A 58 14.94 -4.35 -8.41
CA ASN A 58 16.05 -3.74 -7.65
C ASN A 58 15.71 -2.43 -6.91
N ILE A 59 14.44 -2.08 -6.79
CA ILE A 59 13.97 -1.00 -5.92
C ILE A 59 13.50 -1.61 -4.60
N LEU A 60 14.13 -1.19 -3.50
CA LEU A 60 13.69 -1.55 -2.15
C LEU A 60 12.41 -0.76 -1.82
N ILE A 61 11.31 -1.45 -1.53
CA ILE A 61 10.00 -0.82 -1.35
C ILE A 61 9.85 -0.19 0.04
N HIS A 62 10.36 -0.86 1.08
CA HIS A 62 10.33 -0.35 2.45
C HIS A 62 11.66 -0.62 3.15
N SER A 63 11.92 0.09 4.24
CA SER A 63 13.10 -0.06 5.08
C SER A 63 13.44 -1.53 5.35
N LYS A 64 14.68 -1.92 5.00
CA LYS A 64 15.24 -3.25 5.31
C LYS A 64 15.50 -3.48 6.81
N TYR A 65 15.36 -2.43 7.62
CA TYR A 65 15.60 -2.47 9.07
C TYR A 65 14.30 -2.52 9.86
N ASN A 66 13.41 -1.56 9.63
CA ASN A 66 12.13 -1.43 10.33
C ASN A 66 11.12 -0.64 9.47
N PRO A 67 10.29 -1.34 8.66
CA PRO A 67 9.31 -0.70 7.77
C PRO A 67 8.15 -0.05 8.54
N THR A 68 7.82 -0.56 9.73
CA THR A 68 6.80 0.05 10.59
C THR A 68 7.25 1.42 11.11
N LYS A 69 8.53 1.57 11.51
CA LYS A 69 9.09 2.86 11.92
C LYS A 69 9.18 3.85 10.76
N GLU A 70 9.58 3.37 9.57
CA GLU A 70 9.56 4.19 8.34
C GLU A 70 8.15 4.73 8.07
N ALA A 71 7.12 3.91 8.19
CA ALA A 71 5.74 4.33 8.00
C ALA A 71 5.23 5.35 9.03
N GLN A 72 5.72 5.29 10.27
CA GLN A 72 5.40 6.30 11.28
C GLN A 72 6.00 7.66 10.90
N LEU A 73 7.27 7.67 10.47
CA LEU A 73 7.95 8.88 9.97
C LEU A 73 7.27 9.43 8.72
N PHE A 74 6.86 8.56 7.80
CA PHE A 74 6.14 8.96 6.59
C PHE A 74 4.85 9.75 6.90
N ALA A 75 4.16 9.38 7.97
CA ALA A 75 2.87 9.98 8.35
C ALA A 75 2.98 11.05 9.45
N GLU A 76 4.19 11.39 9.92
CA GLU A 76 4.38 12.18 11.15
C GLU A 76 3.73 13.57 11.10
N ASN A 77 3.77 14.19 9.92
CA ASN A 77 3.26 15.54 9.67
C ASN A 77 1.81 15.57 9.16
N VAL A 78 1.17 14.40 8.99
CA VAL A 78 -0.23 14.34 8.57
C VAL A 78 -1.11 14.97 9.64
N ILE A 79 -2.01 15.84 9.21
CA ILE A 79 -2.86 16.65 10.08
C ILE A 79 -4.09 15.81 10.49
N PRO A 80 -4.45 15.73 11.78
CA PRO A 80 -5.69 15.09 12.21
C PRO A 80 -6.93 15.68 11.50
N GLY A 81 -7.85 14.83 11.06
CA GLY A 81 -9.05 15.22 10.33
C GLY A 81 -8.84 15.50 8.84
N SER A 82 -7.61 15.44 8.32
CA SER A 82 -7.34 15.77 6.92
C SER A 82 -7.87 14.73 5.94
N GLN A 83 -8.04 15.19 4.70
CA GLN A 83 -8.30 14.38 3.53
C GLN A 83 -6.95 14.11 2.87
N VAL A 84 -6.48 12.88 2.87
CA VAL A 84 -5.13 12.52 2.38
C VAL A 84 -5.24 11.74 1.09
N CYS A 85 -4.46 12.14 0.08
CA CYS A 85 -4.20 11.35 -1.10
C CYS A 85 -2.77 10.81 -1.06
N VAL A 86 -2.58 9.52 -1.30
CA VAL A 86 -1.27 8.89 -1.36
C VAL A 86 -1.07 8.21 -2.70
N TYR A 87 -0.01 8.58 -3.40
CA TYR A 87 0.53 7.81 -4.52
C TYR A 87 1.45 6.71 -3.98
N GLY A 88 1.02 5.47 -4.14
CA GLY A 88 1.73 4.26 -3.75
C GLY A 88 1.12 3.56 -2.55
N PHE A 89 0.68 2.31 -2.75
CA PHE A 89 0.23 1.43 -1.68
C PHE A 89 1.43 0.75 -1.01
N GLY A 90 2.47 0.41 -1.77
CA GLY A 90 3.65 -0.28 -1.25
C GLY A 90 3.24 -1.63 -0.65
N LEU A 91 3.64 -1.92 0.59
CA LEU A 91 3.09 -3.04 1.37
C LEU A 91 2.00 -2.60 2.36
N GLY A 92 1.59 -1.33 2.37
CA GLY A 92 0.50 -0.81 3.20
C GLY A 92 0.88 -0.42 4.64
N TYR A 93 2.17 -0.28 4.95
CA TYR A 93 2.62 0.14 6.29
C TYR A 93 2.19 1.58 6.60
N HIS A 94 2.45 2.51 5.69
CA HIS A 94 2.09 3.93 5.84
C HIS A 94 0.58 4.17 5.78
N ILE A 95 -0.19 3.33 5.08
CA ILE A 95 -1.65 3.44 5.04
C ILE A 95 -2.23 3.27 6.45
N ASN A 96 -1.73 2.29 7.21
CA ASN A 96 -2.19 2.08 8.58
C ASN A 96 -1.88 3.29 9.48
N THR A 97 -0.67 3.84 9.39
CA THR A 97 -0.27 4.99 10.22
C THR A 97 -1.01 6.27 9.83
N ILE A 98 -1.27 6.49 8.55
CA ILE A 98 -2.09 7.62 8.08
C ILE A 98 -3.53 7.49 8.57
N LEU A 99 -4.16 6.31 8.45
CA LEU A 99 -5.53 6.09 8.96
C LEU A 99 -5.65 6.33 10.47
N GLU A 100 -4.62 5.98 11.24
CA GLU A 100 -4.55 6.29 12.67
C GLU A 100 -4.42 7.80 12.91
N ARG A 101 -3.58 8.48 12.12
CA ARG A 101 -3.28 9.90 12.28
C ARG A 101 -4.43 10.83 11.89
N ILE A 102 -5.08 10.57 10.76
CA ILE A 102 -6.20 11.39 10.27
C ILE A 102 -7.45 11.26 11.16
N GLY A 103 -7.54 10.21 11.99
CA GLY A 103 -8.65 10.04 12.93
C GLY A 103 -10.04 9.88 12.27
N PRO A 104 -11.12 9.77 13.05
CA PRO A 104 -12.45 9.37 12.56
C PRO A 104 -13.02 10.32 11.50
N ASP A 105 -12.63 11.59 11.52
CA ASP A 105 -13.10 12.61 10.59
C ASP A 105 -12.27 12.69 9.30
N GLY A 106 -11.16 11.97 9.22
CA GLY A 106 -10.30 11.94 8.04
C GLY A 106 -10.79 11.00 6.94
N PHE A 107 -10.21 11.17 5.75
CA PHE A 107 -10.41 10.28 4.61
C PHE A 107 -9.06 10.01 3.94
N LEU A 108 -8.89 8.81 3.39
CA LEU A 108 -7.65 8.41 2.73
C LEU A 108 -7.96 7.80 1.36
N LEU A 109 -7.48 8.46 0.30
CA LEU A 109 -7.41 7.92 -1.04
C LEU A 109 -5.99 7.39 -1.30
N VAL A 110 -5.86 6.12 -1.67
CA VAL A 110 -4.59 5.50 -2.06
C VAL A 110 -4.65 5.08 -3.52
N ILE A 111 -3.63 5.44 -4.28
CA ILE A 111 -3.49 5.12 -5.70
C ILE A 111 -2.30 4.18 -5.87
N GLU A 112 -2.49 2.99 -6.44
CA GLU A 112 -1.41 2.06 -6.77
C GLU A 112 -1.53 1.60 -8.21
N LEU A 113 -0.56 2.03 -9.03
CA LEU A 113 -0.57 1.81 -10.48
C LEU A 113 0.37 0.67 -10.88
N ASN A 114 1.14 0.11 -9.94
CA ASN A 114 1.90 -1.10 -10.19
C ASN A 114 1.13 -2.34 -9.68
N PRO A 115 0.61 -3.20 -10.58
CA PRO A 115 -0.12 -4.40 -10.18
C PRO A 115 0.74 -5.43 -9.46
N ASP A 116 2.03 -5.56 -9.78
CA ASP A 116 2.96 -6.48 -9.08
C ASP A 116 3.15 -6.06 -7.62
N LEU A 117 3.23 -4.75 -7.37
CA LEU A 117 3.38 -4.19 -6.04
C LEU A 117 2.10 -4.38 -5.22
N LEU A 118 0.94 -4.14 -5.83
CA LEU A 118 -0.33 -4.39 -5.18
C LEU A 118 -0.55 -5.89 -4.89
N LEU A 119 -0.22 -6.76 -5.84
CA LEU A 119 -0.23 -8.21 -5.65
C LEU A 119 0.66 -8.58 -4.45
N ALA A 120 1.88 -8.06 -4.38
CA ALA A 120 2.78 -8.29 -3.24
C ALA A 120 2.17 -7.85 -1.91
N ALA A 121 1.53 -6.68 -1.86
CA ALA A 121 0.82 -6.22 -0.67
C ALA A 121 -0.30 -7.17 -0.25
N MET A 122 -1.09 -7.66 -1.21
CA MET A 122 -2.22 -8.55 -0.96
C MET A 122 -1.78 -9.97 -0.60
N SER A 123 -0.64 -10.44 -1.10
CA SER A 123 -0.13 -11.79 -0.81
C SER A 123 0.64 -11.86 0.50
N LEU A 124 1.44 -10.84 0.84
CA LEU A 124 2.49 -10.99 1.86
C LEU A 124 2.13 -10.43 3.25
N ARG A 125 1.10 -9.59 3.38
CA ARG A 125 0.66 -9.01 4.66
C ARG A 125 -0.84 -9.15 4.83
N ASN A 126 -1.32 -9.24 6.07
CA ASN A 126 -2.74 -9.13 6.36
C ASN A 126 -3.19 -7.67 6.21
N GLN A 127 -3.99 -7.37 5.18
CA GLN A 127 -4.45 -6.01 4.90
C GLN A 127 -5.87 -5.74 5.44
N SER A 128 -6.47 -6.70 6.13
CA SER A 128 -7.88 -6.62 6.57
C SER A 128 -8.19 -5.36 7.36
N LYS A 129 -7.28 -4.97 8.27
CA LYS A 129 -7.48 -3.77 9.11
C LYS A 129 -7.66 -2.51 8.26
N ILE A 130 -6.83 -2.32 7.23
CA ILE A 130 -6.90 -1.13 6.37
C ILE A 130 -7.99 -1.26 5.31
N LEU A 131 -8.15 -2.43 4.67
CA LEU A 131 -9.11 -2.61 3.57
C LEU A 131 -10.58 -2.60 4.02
N LEU A 132 -10.84 -2.89 5.30
CA LEU A 132 -12.17 -2.81 5.91
C LEU A 132 -12.48 -1.43 6.49
N ASP A 133 -11.50 -0.53 6.54
CA ASP A 133 -11.72 0.84 7.01
C ASP A 133 -12.55 1.61 5.98
N ARG A 134 -13.70 2.15 6.42
CA ARG A 134 -14.63 2.88 5.54
C ARG A 134 -14.06 4.21 5.05
N ARG A 135 -13.03 4.74 5.71
CA ARG A 135 -12.34 5.97 5.34
C ARG A 135 -11.30 5.75 4.25
N LEU A 136 -10.92 4.50 3.96
CA LEU A 136 -10.00 4.16 2.89
C LEU A 136 -10.76 3.97 1.58
N LYS A 137 -10.27 4.59 0.51
CA LYS A 137 -10.53 4.17 -0.87
C LYS A 137 -9.21 3.83 -1.54
N VAL A 138 -9.21 2.72 -2.27
CA VAL A 138 -8.06 2.33 -3.11
C VAL A 138 -8.45 2.42 -4.59
N VAL A 139 -7.62 3.08 -5.38
CA VAL A 139 -7.70 3.12 -6.85
C VAL A 139 -6.50 2.36 -7.40
N TYR A 140 -6.77 1.32 -8.19
CA TYR A 140 -5.77 0.44 -8.79
C TYR A 140 -6.37 -0.17 -10.05
N GLU A 141 -6.13 0.45 -11.18
CA GLU A 141 -6.68 0.04 -12.48
C GLU A 141 -5.54 0.07 -13.49
N ALA A 142 -5.61 -0.72 -14.56
CA ALA A 142 -4.61 -0.66 -15.63
C ALA A 142 -4.92 0.35 -16.73
N ASN A 143 -6.11 0.96 -16.72
CA ASN A 143 -6.52 1.92 -17.72
C ASN A 143 -6.47 3.34 -17.11
N GLU A 144 -5.65 4.21 -17.71
CA GLU A 144 -5.42 5.58 -17.26
C GLU A 144 -6.71 6.42 -17.21
N GLU A 145 -7.59 6.29 -18.21
CA GLU A 145 -8.86 7.03 -18.24
C GLU A 145 -9.76 6.65 -17.06
N ILE A 146 -9.84 5.35 -16.73
CA ILE A 146 -10.58 4.86 -15.57
C ILE A 146 -9.92 5.34 -14.27
N VAL A 147 -8.58 5.26 -14.16
CA VAL A 147 -7.83 5.77 -13.01
C VAL A 147 -8.12 7.26 -12.80
N SER A 148 -7.97 8.07 -13.84
CA SER A 148 -8.19 9.51 -13.82
C SER A 148 -9.61 9.85 -13.39
N THR A 149 -10.61 9.15 -13.95
CA THR A 149 -12.02 9.33 -13.59
C THR A 149 -12.29 9.00 -12.12
N GLU A 150 -11.76 7.88 -11.61
CA GLU A 150 -11.95 7.51 -10.20
C GLU A 150 -11.19 8.47 -9.27
N ILE A 151 -9.98 8.91 -9.62
CA ILE A 151 -9.25 9.92 -8.84
C ILE A 151 -10.07 11.21 -8.77
N ALA A 152 -10.52 11.76 -9.90
CA ALA A 152 -11.30 13.00 -9.94
C ALA A 152 -12.56 12.92 -9.08
N LYS A 153 -13.35 11.85 -9.25
CA LYS A 153 -14.54 11.57 -8.44
C LYS A 153 -14.29 11.54 -6.93
N HIS A 154 -13.14 11.04 -6.50
CA HIS A 154 -12.78 10.98 -5.08
C HIS A 154 -12.20 12.31 -4.59
N MET A 155 -11.47 13.04 -5.43
CA MET A 155 -10.96 14.38 -5.13
C MET A 155 -12.09 15.40 -4.97
N ASP A 156 -13.09 15.38 -5.84
CA ASP A 156 -14.25 16.28 -5.74
C ASP A 156 -14.95 16.12 -4.38
N LYS A 157 -15.14 14.87 -3.94
CA LYS A 157 -15.72 14.56 -2.62
C LYS A 157 -14.87 15.04 -1.45
N MET A 158 -13.55 15.02 -1.59
CA MET A 158 -12.62 15.50 -0.57
C MET A 158 -12.65 17.03 -0.50
N GLN A 159 -12.77 17.73 -1.63
CA GLN A 159 -12.81 19.20 -1.71
C GLN A 159 -14.15 19.79 -1.24
N ASP A 160 -15.26 19.06 -1.40
CA ASP A 160 -16.57 19.48 -0.87
C ASP A 160 -16.57 19.58 0.67
N SER A 161 -15.61 18.95 1.35
CA SER A 161 -15.39 19.13 2.79
C SER A 161 -14.62 20.41 3.09
N ARG A 162 -15.27 21.56 2.91
CA ARG A 162 -14.68 22.93 2.97
C ARG A 162 -13.89 23.26 4.25
N ASP A 163 -14.06 22.48 5.31
CA ASP A 163 -13.39 22.66 6.60
C ASP A 163 -12.18 21.73 6.81
N LYS A 164 -11.83 20.89 5.83
CA LYS A 164 -10.76 19.88 5.96
C LYS A 164 -9.59 20.15 5.04
N ASN A 165 -8.37 19.96 5.56
CA ASN A 165 -7.14 20.10 4.79
C ASN A 165 -7.00 18.94 3.79
N LEU A 166 -6.64 19.26 2.55
CA LEU A 166 -6.24 18.27 1.55
C LEU A 166 -4.71 18.14 1.55
N GLU A 167 -4.20 16.93 1.77
CA GLU A 167 -2.77 16.62 1.76
C GLU A 167 -2.47 15.58 0.66
N ILE A 168 -1.41 15.78 -0.12
CA ILE A 168 -0.96 14.85 -1.15
C ILE A 168 0.43 14.35 -0.80
N LEU A 169 0.57 13.03 -0.66
CA LEU A 169 1.81 12.36 -0.29
C LEU A 169 2.25 11.39 -1.39
N PHE A 170 3.56 11.22 -1.52
CA PHE A 170 4.16 10.29 -2.49
C PHE A 170 5.03 9.27 -1.76
N HIS A 171 4.62 8.00 -1.80
CA HIS A 171 5.49 6.91 -1.40
C HIS A 171 6.53 6.68 -2.50
N SER A 172 7.68 7.35 -2.38
CA SER A 172 8.70 7.43 -3.45
C SER A 172 9.08 6.07 -4.06
N PRO A 173 9.28 4.97 -3.29
CA PRO A 173 9.59 3.67 -3.88
C PRO A 173 8.47 3.15 -4.78
N SER A 174 7.20 3.23 -4.36
CA SER A 174 6.05 2.85 -5.19
C SER A 174 5.96 3.69 -6.45
N PHE A 175 6.14 5.01 -6.32
CA PHE A 175 6.08 5.93 -7.47
C PHE A 175 7.14 5.62 -8.53
N LYS A 176 8.36 5.25 -8.11
CA LYS A 176 9.42 4.81 -9.02
C LYS A 176 9.15 3.46 -9.68
N CYS A 177 8.24 2.67 -9.12
CA CYS A 177 7.84 1.39 -9.67
C CYS A 177 6.67 1.49 -10.66
N ILE A 178 6.09 2.66 -10.91
CA ILE A 178 5.01 2.79 -11.91
C ILE A 178 5.54 2.26 -13.26
N PRO A 179 4.87 1.26 -13.86
CA PRO A 179 5.35 0.68 -15.11
C PRO A 179 5.40 1.73 -16.22
N PRO A 180 6.46 1.80 -17.05
CA PRO A 180 6.48 2.67 -18.22
C PRO A 180 5.37 2.39 -19.24
N SER A 181 4.76 1.22 -19.16
CA SER A 181 3.61 0.80 -19.98
C SER A 181 2.26 1.26 -19.42
N PHE A 182 2.23 1.86 -18.23
CA PHE A 182 1.03 2.55 -17.76
C PHE A 182 0.88 3.80 -18.63
N PRO A 183 -0.16 3.89 -19.47
CA PRO A 183 -0.31 4.94 -20.47
C PRO A 183 -0.43 6.33 -19.83
#